data_AF-A0A7S4NA74-F1
#
_entry.id   AF-A0A7S4NA74-F1
#
_cell.length_a   1.000
_cell.length_b   1.000
_cell.length_c   1.000
_cell.angle_alpha   90.00
_cell.angle_beta   90.00
_cell.angle_gamma   90.00
#
_symmetry.space_group_name_H-M   'P 1'
#
loop_
_entity.id
_entity.type
_entity.pdbx_description
1 polymer ?
#
loop_
_entity_poly.entity_id
_entity_poly.type
_entity_poly.pdbx_seq_one_letter_code
_entity_poly.pdbx_strand_id
1 'polypeptide(L)'
;ESTCLNATPKDDFNGGHADPNLTYAKELVAIMGLDKKGQKIDTGDKAIPSFGAAADGDGDRNMILGSQFFVTPSDSLAIIAAYADAIPFFAAQGGLKGVARSMPTSGAVDLVAKDLGFDLFETPTGWKYFGNLMDSKDIYGGTDYTPFICGEESFGTGSNHIREKDGIWAVLAWLAILASVNGDASKPLVTVEDIVRKHWAKYGRNYYCRWDFEGMDKPGATAMMDKMRGDTEANTGRTVGKYTIATADDFTYVDPVDGSVAKKQGIRFLMTDGSRVVFRLSGTAGSGATVRMYIEQYEPSKDKLDLDVATALEDLVKIALELCDIKTFCGTETPTVIT
;
A
#
# COMPACT_ATOMS: atom_id res chain seq x y z
N GLU A 1 -19.74 -14.45 -21.99
CA GLU A 1 -19.68 -13.37 -20.99
C GLU A 1 -18.62 -12.38 -21.40
N SER A 2 -18.91 -11.08 -21.29
CA SER A 2 -17.87 -10.06 -21.45
C SER A 2 -17.01 -10.07 -20.19
N THR A 3 -15.73 -10.44 -20.29
CA THR A 3 -14.77 -10.40 -19.17
C THR A 3 -14.27 -8.98 -18.87
N CYS A 4 -14.62 -8.01 -19.71
CA CYS A 4 -14.21 -6.62 -19.58
C CYS A 4 -15.43 -5.70 -19.41
N LEU A 5 -15.38 -4.80 -18.44
CA LEU A 5 -16.38 -3.76 -18.19
C LEU A 5 -15.75 -2.40 -18.51
N ASN A 6 -16.54 -1.43 -18.99
CA ASN A 6 -16.08 -0.07 -19.28
C ASN A 6 -14.83 0.02 -20.19
N ALA A 7 -14.65 -0.94 -21.12
CA ALA A 7 -13.46 -1.08 -21.96
C ALA A 7 -13.42 -0.16 -23.21
N THR A 8 -14.37 0.77 -23.33
CA THR A 8 -14.40 1.77 -24.40
C THR A 8 -14.08 3.13 -23.78
N PRO A 9 -12.95 3.77 -24.12
CA PRO A 9 -12.59 5.08 -23.58
C PRO A 9 -13.67 6.13 -23.86
N LYS A 10 -13.87 7.02 -22.88
CA LYS A 10 -14.81 8.15 -22.93
C LYS A 10 -14.16 9.36 -22.31
N ASP A 11 -14.38 10.53 -22.91
CA ASP A 11 -13.78 11.80 -22.47
C ASP A 11 -14.15 12.17 -21.03
N ASP A 12 -15.33 11.71 -20.56
CA ASP A 12 -15.84 11.96 -19.22
C ASP A 12 -15.80 10.72 -18.30
N PHE A 13 -15.14 9.64 -18.74
CA PHE A 13 -15.12 8.34 -18.04
C PHE A 13 -16.53 7.83 -17.67
N ASN A 14 -17.53 8.05 -18.55
CA ASN A 14 -18.96 7.76 -18.31
C ASN A 14 -19.53 8.51 -17.08
N GLY A 15 -19.01 9.69 -16.76
CA GLY A 15 -19.37 10.47 -15.57
C GLY A 15 -18.85 9.87 -14.25
N GLY A 16 -17.95 8.90 -14.31
CA GLY A 16 -17.32 8.27 -13.16
C GLY A 16 -16.00 8.92 -12.75
N HIS A 17 -15.44 8.48 -11.62
CA HIS A 17 -14.08 8.84 -11.21
C HIS A 17 -13.14 7.69 -11.58
N ALA A 18 -12.17 7.94 -12.45
CA ALA A 18 -11.23 6.93 -12.96
C ALA A 18 -10.09 6.65 -11.96
N ASP A 19 -10.44 6.24 -10.74
CA ASP A 19 -9.50 5.89 -9.68
C ASP A 19 -9.92 4.56 -9.02
N PRO A 20 -9.07 3.51 -9.02
CA PRO A 20 -9.45 2.16 -8.66
C PRO A 20 -9.40 1.97 -7.14
N ASN A 21 -10.41 2.46 -6.44
CA ASN A 21 -10.55 2.26 -5.00
C ASN A 21 -11.96 1.79 -4.62
N LEU A 22 -12.13 1.36 -3.36
CA LEU A 22 -13.39 0.79 -2.86
C LEU A 22 -14.60 1.75 -2.95
N THR A 23 -14.35 3.06 -3.03
CA THR A 23 -15.40 4.10 -3.14
C THR A 23 -15.81 4.34 -4.59
N TYR A 24 -14.85 4.51 -5.51
CA TYR A 24 -15.13 4.90 -6.89
C TYR A 24 -15.39 3.71 -7.81
N ALA A 25 -14.69 2.59 -7.62
CA ALA A 25 -14.90 1.35 -8.39
C ALA A 25 -16.09 0.52 -7.87
N LYS A 26 -17.15 1.19 -7.42
CA LYS A 26 -18.31 0.61 -6.72
C LYS A 26 -19.00 -0.53 -7.48
N GLU A 27 -19.03 -0.46 -8.81
CA GLU A 27 -19.65 -1.49 -9.65
C GLU A 27 -18.87 -2.81 -9.55
N LEU A 28 -17.54 -2.74 -9.74
CA LEU A 28 -16.68 -3.90 -9.59
C LEU A 28 -16.70 -4.43 -8.16
N VAL A 29 -16.60 -3.56 -7.16
CA VAL A 29 -16.63 -3.95 -5.73
C VAL A 29 -17.91 -4.72 -5.40
N ALA A 30 -19.07 -4.24 -5.86
CA ALA A 30 -20.35 -4.93 -5.68
C ALA A 30 -20.43 -6.26 -6.45
N ILE A 31 -19.90 -6.33 -7.68
CA ILE A 31 -19.81 -7.58 -8.46
C ILE A 31 -18.95 -8.62 -7.73
N MET A 32 -17.87 -8.19 -7.08
CA MET A 32 -17.00 -9.06 -6.28
C MET A 32 -17.58 -9.37 -4.90
N GLY A 33 -18.81 -8.92 -4.58
CA GLY A 33 -19.50 -9.25 -3.34
C GLY A 33 -18.95 -8.50 -2.11
N LEU A 34 -18.51 -7.25 -2.30
CA LEU A 34 -18.03 -6.38 -1.24
C LEU A 34 -18.82 -5.06 -1.16
N ASP A 35 -18.76 -4.40 -0.01
CA ASP A 35 -19.16 -3.00 0.14
C ASP A 35 -17.98 -2.02 0.00
N LYS A 36 -18.25 -0.72 0.10
CA LYS A 36 -17.22 0.34 0.01
C LYS A 36 -16.18 0.33 1.14
N LYS A 37 -16.37 -0.49 2.17
CA LYS A 37 -15.42 -0.71 3.27
C LYS A 37 -14.66 -2.04 3.10
N GLY A 38 -14.85 -2.74 1.98
CA GLY A 38 -14.24 -4.03 1.72
C GLY A 38 -14.84 -5.17 2.53
N GLN A 39 -16.05 -4.98 3.08
CA GLN A 39 -16.75 -6.00 3.87
C GLN A 39 -17.64 -6.86 2.96
N LYS A 40 -17.75 -8.14 3.29
CA LYS A 40 -18.57 -9.11 2.54
C LYS A 40 -20.06 -8.69 2.57
N ILE A 41 -20.71 -8.69 1.42
CA ILE A 41 -22.16 -8.48 1.30
C ILE A 41 -22.87 -9.76 0.88
N ASP A 42 -24.15 -9.90 1.25
CA ASP A 42 -25.00 -10.97 0.73
C ASP A 42 -25.31 -10.72 -0.75
N THR A 43 -24.91 -11.67 -1.60
CA THR A 43 -25.13 -11.63 -3.05
C THR A 43 -26.30 -12.50 -3.52
N GLY A 44 -26.97 -13.21 -2.59
CA GLY A 44 -27.94 -14.26 -2.92
C GLY A 44 -27.33 -15.34 -3.81
N ASP A 45 -28.09 -15.85 -4.77
CA ASP A 45 -27.66 -16.92 -5.69
C ASP A 45 -26.76 -16.44 -6.84
N LYS A 46 -26.31 -15.17 -6.84
CA LYS A 46 -25.46 -14.65 -7.91
C LYS A 46 -24.06 -15.26 -7.84
N ALA A 47 -23.60 -15.79 -8.97
CA ALA A 47 -22.22 -16.24 -9.10
C ALA A 47 -21.26 -15.04 -8.98
N ILE A 48 -20.26 -15.15 -8.09
CA ILE A 48 -19.23 -14.13 -7.87
C ILE A 48 -17.99 -14.55 -8.68
N PRO A 49 -17.38 -13.65 -9.48
CA PRO A 49 -16.14 -13.95 -10.17
C PRO A 49 -15.01 -14.33 -9.20
N SER A 50 -14.13 -15.25 -9.62
CA SER A 50 -12.97 -15.69 -8.82
C SER A 50 -11.86 -14.65 -8.72
N PHE A 51 -11.81 -13.72 -9.68
CA PHE A 51 -10.83 -12.65 -9.78
C PHE A 51 -11.48 -11.43 -10.42
N GLY A 52 -11.19 -10.25 -9.88
CA GLY A 52 -11.62 -8.97 -10.42
C GLY A 52 -10.49 -7.96 -10.31
N ALA A 53 -10.38 -7.06 -11.28
CA ALA A 53 -9.44 -5.97 -11.23
C ALA A 53 -9.97 -4.71 -11.90
N ALA A 54 -9.46 -3.56 -11.49
CA ALA A 54 -9.70 -2.26 -12.12
C ALA A 54 -8.38 -1.52 -12.29
N ALA A 55 -8.30 -0.71 -13.35
CA ALA A 55 -7.22 0.23 -13.57
C ALA A 55 -7.73 1.67 -13.40
N ASP A 56 -6.81 2.62 -13.26
CA ASP A 56 -7.15 4.05 -13.29
C ASP A 56 -7.20 4.61 -14.72
N GLY A 57 -7.39 5.92 -14.85
CA GLY A 57 -7.69 6.57 -16.13
C GLY A 57 -6.59 6.48 -17.19
N ASP A 58 -5.32 6.47 -16.80
CA ASP A 58 -4.17 6.30 -17.69
C ASP A 58 -3.54 4.90 -17.61
N GLY A 59 -4.01 4.05 -16.68
CA GLY A 59 -3.65 2.64 -16.58
C GLY A 59 -2.41 2.35 -15.74
N ASP A 60 -1.89 3.34 -15.02
CA ASP A 60 -0.67 3.22 -14.21
C ASP A 60 -0.95 2.60 -12.81
N ARG A 61 -2.22 2.56 -12.38
CA ARG A 61 -2.66 1.99 -11.10
C ARG A 61 -3.62 0.82 -11.27
N ASN A 62 -3.71 -0.02 -10.24
CA ASN A 62 -4.53 -1.22 -10.20
C ASN A 62 -5.17 -1.49 -8.84
N MET A 63 -6.39 -2.00 -8.84
CA MET A 63 -7.02 -2.66 -7.71
C MET A 63 -7.22 -4.13 -8.01
N ILE A 64 -6.90 -5.00 -7.05
CA ILE A 64 -7.02 -6.46 -7.16
C ILE A 64 -8.05 -6.97 -6.15
N LEU A 65 -8.98 -7.81 -6.63
CA LEU A 65 -10.06 -8.40 -5.84
C LEU A 65 -10.14 -9.91 -6.09
N GLY A 66 -10.36 -10.66 -5.02
CA GLY A 66 -10.87 -12.04 -5.06
C GLY A 66 -12.37 -12.09 -4.80
N SER A 67 -12.98 -13.26 -4.91
CA SER A 67 -14.38 -13.46 -4.51
C SER A 67 -14.59 -13.06 -3.06
N GLN A 68 -15.37 -12.00 -2.82
CA GLN A 68 -15.60 -11.42 -1.50
C GLN A 68 -14.32 -11.10 -0.72
N PHE A 69 -13.24 -10.73 -1.42
CA PHE A 69 -11.95 -10.49 -0.78
C PHE A 69 -11.22 -9.30 -1.40
N PHE A 70 -10.92 -8.30 -0.57
CA PHE A 70 -10.11 -7.15 -0.97
C PHE A 70 -8.63 -7.42 -0.68
N VAL A 71 -7.77 -7.23 -1.68
CA VAL A 71 -6.32 -7.26 -1.51
C VAL A 71 -5.82 -5.82 -1.37
N THR A 72 -5.21 -5.49 -0.24
CA THR A 72 -4.63 -4.16 -0.07
C THR A 72 -3.47 -3.96 -1.06
N PRO A 73 -3.21 -2.74 -1.56
CA PRO A 73 -2.08 -2.50 -2.47
C PRO A 73 -0.72 -2.91 -1.89
N SER A 74 -0.54 -2.75 -0.58
CA SER A 74 0.68 -3.13 0.12
C SER A 74 0.85 -4.66 0.22
N ASP A 75 -0.21 -5.40 0.55
CA ASP A 75 -0.18 -6.88 0.52
C ASP A 75 0.01 -7.39 -0.92
N SER A 76 -0.60 -6.71 -1.90
CA SER A 76 -0.43 -7.03 -3.33
C SER A 76 1.04 -6.98 -3.74
N LEU A 77 1.74 -5.88 -3.41
CA LEU A 77 3.19 -5.75 -3.65
C LEU A 77 3.98 -6.89 -2.96
N ALA A 78 3.70 -7.17 -1.69
CA ALA A 78 4.38 -8.20 -0.93
C ALA A 78 4.18 -9.61 -1.53
N ILE A 79 2.96 -9.92 -1.99
CA ILE A 79 2.63 -11.20 -2.60
C ILE A 79 3.31 -11.33 -3.97
N ILE A 80 3.30 -10.29 -4.79
CA ILE A 80 3.99 -10.33 -6.09
C ILE A 80 5.49 -10.55 -5.88
N ALA A 81 6.11 -9.88 -4.90
CA ALA A 81 7.51 -10.10 -4.56
C ALA A 81 7.78 -11.53 -4.06
N ALA A 82 6.89 -12.09 -3.22
CA ALA A 82 7.03 -13.43 -2.67
C ALA A 82 6.86 -14.55 -3.72
N TYR A 83 6.16 -14.27 -4.82
CA TYR A 83 5.94 -15.18 -5.93
C TYR A 83 6.64 -14.72 -7.22
N ALA A 84 7.72 -13.91 -7.11
CA ALA A 84 8.39 -13.36 -8.29
C ALA A 84 8.84 -14.43 -9.30
N ASP A 85 9.20 -15.63 -8.84
CA ASP A 85 9.59 -16.76 -9.69
C ASP A 85 8.45 -17.29 -10.59
N ALA A 86 7.19 -17.01 -10.25
CA ALA A 86 6.04 -17.34 -11.09
C ALA A 86 5.93 -16.43 -12.32
N ILE A 87 6.66 -15.30 -12.34
CA ILE A 87 6.60 -14.30 -13.39
C ILE A 87 7.81 -14.49 -14.33
N PRO A 88 7.59 -14.87 -15.60
CA PRO A 88 8.69 -15.23 -16.51
C PRO A 88 9.76 -14.14 -16.66
N PHE A 89 9.38 -12.87 -16.59
CA PHE A 89 10.33 -11.75 -16.65
C PHE A 89 11.38 -11.81 -15.55
N PHE A 90 10.98 -12.05 -14.29
CA PHE A 90 11.91 -12.16 -13.17
C PHE A 90 12.67 -13.48 -13.21
N ALA A 91 11.97 -14.60 -13.45
CA ALA A 91 12.58 -15.93 -13.49
C ALA A 91 13.68 -16.03 -14.58
N ALA A 92 13.43 -15.50 -15.78
CA ALA A 92 14.40 -15.52 -16.89
C ALA A 92 15.66 -14.68 -16.61
N GLN A 93 15.62 -13.78 -15.63
CA GLN A 93 16.74 -12.94 -15.23
C GLN A 93 17.42 -13.43 -13.93
N GLY A 94 17.09 -14.64 -13.46
CA GLY A 94 17.69 -15.25 -12.28
C GLY A 94 16.99 -14.93 -10.96
N GLY A 95 15.74 -14.45 -11.01
CA GLY A 95 14.95 -14.08 -9.83
C GLY A 95 14.98 -12.58 -9.53
N LEU A 96 14.09 -12.15 -8.64
CA LEU A 96 14.03 -10.76 -8.17
C LEU A 96 15.27 -10.46 -7.30
N LYS A 97 15.87 -9.27 -7.46
CA LYS A 97 17.02 -8.84 -6.64
C LYS A 97 16.67 -7.74 -5.64
N GLY A 98 15.79 -6.81 -6.03
CA GLY A 98 15.46 -5.66 -5.20
C GLY A 98 13.97 -5.31 -5.24
N VAL A 99 13.54 -4.67 -4.17
CA VAL A 99 12.18 -4.15 -4.01
C VAL A 99 12.20 -2.78 -3.37
N ALA A 100 11.32 -1.88 -3.84
CA ALA A 100 11.09 -0.61 -3.18
C ALA A 100 9.61 -0.39 -2.86
N ARG A 101 9.36 0.39 -1.82
CA ARG A 101 8.03 0.93 -1.54
C ARG A 101 8.14 2.39 -1.14
N SER A 102 7.06 3.14 -1.38
CA SER A 102 6.95 4.46 -0.75
C SER A 102 6.88 4.27 0.76
N MET A 103 7.42 5.23 1.51
CA MET A 103 7.44 5.22 2.96
C MET A 103 6.05 5.04 3.59
N PRO A 104 4.96 5.64 3.05
CA PRO A 104 3.63 5.42 3.58
C PRO A 104 3.05 4.02 3.31
N THR A 105 3.53 3.30 2.30
CA THR A 105 3.10 1.93 1.99
C THR A 105 3.44 0.98 3.11
N SER A 106 2.51 0.10 3.50
CA SER A 106 2.71 -0.89 4.57
C SER A 106 3.98 -1.71 4.39
N GLY A 107 4.60 -2.09 5.51
CA GLY A 107 5.84 -2.84 5.59
C GLY A 107 5.69 -4.35 5.30
N ALA A 108 4.55 -4.80 4.75
CA ALA A 108 4.33 -6.22 4.44
C ALA A 108 5.43 -6.78 3.52
N VAL A 109 5.88 -6.00 2.53
CA VAL A 109 6.94 -6.41 1.61
C VAL A 109 8.32 -6.48 2.28
N ASP A 110 8.54 -5.75 3.37
CA ASP A 110 9.79 -5.74 4.12
C ASP A 110 10.06 -7.12 4.73
N LEU A 111 8.99 -7.79 5.18
CA LEU A 111 9.05 -9.14 5.73
C LEU A 111 9.45 -10.17 4.65
N VAL A 112 8.93 -9.99 3.43
CA VAL A 112 9.27 -10.82 2.26
C VAL A 112 10.72 -10.57 1.85
N ALA A 113 11.13 -9.31 1.73
CA ALA A 113 12.49 -8.94 1.37
C ALA A 113 13.51 -9.52 2.35
N LYS A 114 13.21 -9.47 3.65
CA LYS A 114 14.05 -10.06 4.70
C LYS A 114 14.15 -11.59 4.59
N ASP A 115 13.04 -12.29 4.33
CA ASP A 115 13.03 -13.76 4.21
C ASP A 115 13.77 -14.24 2.96
N LEU A 116 13.60 -13.54 1.83
CA LEU A 116 14.15 -13.93 0.53
C LEU A 116 15.50 -13.27 0.21
N GLY A 117 15.98 -12.37 1.06
CA GLY A 117 17.28 -11.70 0.90
C GLY A 117 17.31 -10.66 -0.21
N PHE A 118 16.20 -9.97 -0.47
CA PHE A 118 16.14 -8.89 -1.45
C PHE A 118 16.64 -7.57 -0.87
N ASP A 119 17.27 -6.75 -1.71
CA ASP A 119 17.54 -5.36 -1.35
C ASP A 119 16.20 -4.62 -1.19
N LEU A 120 16.01 -3.93 -0.05
CA LEU A 120 14.78 -3.22 0.27
C LEU A 120 15.03 -1.72 0.37
N PHE A 121 14.21 -0.94 -0.32
CA PHE A 121 14.27 0.53 -0.29
C PHE A 121 12.94 1.13 0.17
N GLU A 122 12.96 1.82 1.30
CA GLU A 122 11.89 2.71 1.71
C GLU A 122 12.17 4.11 1.15
N THR A 123 11.43 4.51 0.11
CA THR A 123 11.64 5.80 -0.58
C THR A 123 10.57 6.81 -0.18
N PRO A 124 10.77 8.13 -0.38
CA PRO A 124 9.66 9.06 -0.31
C PRO A 124 8.63 8.77 -1.41
N THR A 125 7.42 9.33 -1.27
CA THR A 125 6.41 9.27 -2.34
C THR A 125 6.94 9.96 -3.60
N GLY A 126 6.71 9.33 -4.76
CA GLY A 126 7.08 9.86 -6.05
C GLY A 126 7.98 8.92 -6.84
N TRP A 127 7.57 8.64 -8.08
CA TRP A 127 8.18 7.65 -8.95
C TRP A 127 9.67 7.87 -9.27
N LYS A 128 10.16 9.11 -9.20
CA LYS A 128 11.57 9.46 -9.48
C LYS A 128 12.58 8.62 -8.68
N TYR A 129 12.27 8.29 -7.43
CA TYR A 129 13.19 7.50 -6.58
C TYR A 129 13.27 6.05 -7.05
N PHE A 130 12.15 5.47 -7.51
CA PHE A 130 12.16 4.14 -8.12
C PHE A 130 12.89 4.14 -9.46
N GLY A 131 12.70 5.17 -10.29
CA GLY A 131 13.43 5.35 -11.54
C GLY A 131 14.94 5.34 -11.32
N ASN A 132 15.44 6.12 -10.36
CA ASN A 132 16.86 6.12 -9.97
C ASN A 132 17.37 4.72 -9.62
N LEU A 133 16.63 3.97 -8.79
CA LEU A 133 17.01 2.60 -8.39
C LEU A 133 17.02 1.63 -9.59
N MET A 134 16.04 1.73 -10.49
CA MET A 134 15.98 0.94 -11.72
C MET A 134 17.16 1.25 -12.66
N ASP A 135 17.59 2.50 -12.72
CA ASP A 135 18.65 3.00 -13.61
C ASP A 135 20.04 2.98 -12.97
N SER A 136 20.15 2.52 -11.72
CA SER A 136 21.37 2.64 -10.90
C SER A 136 22.60 2.09 -11.62
N LYS A 137 22.51 0.91 -12.24
CA LYS A 137 23.61 0.33 -13.02
C LYS A 137 23.74 0.94 -14.42
N ASP A 138 22.67 0.90 -15.20
CA ASP A 138 22.75 1.14 -16.65
C ASP A 138 23.00 2.61 -17.01
N ILE A 139 22.52 3.55 -16.19
CA ILE A 139 22.70 5.00 -16.41
C ILE A 139 23.76 5.57 -15.46
N TYR A 140 23.74 5.17 -14.20
CA TYR A 140 24.58 5.78 -13.16
C TYR A 140 25.85 4.98 -12.83
N GLY A 141 26.03 3.78 -13.39
CA GLY A 141 27.21 2.93 -13.14
C GLY A 141 27.32 2.39 -11.71
N GLY A 142 26.24 2.45 -10.94
CA GLY A 142 26.10 1.95 -9.57
C GLY A 142 25.73 0.47 -9.48
N THR A 143 25.14 0.10 -8.35
CA THR A 143 24.74 -1.28 -8.07
C THR A 143 23.61 -1.74 -8.99
N ASP A 144 23.66 -3.00 -9.42
CA ASP A 144 22.60 -3.60 -10.20
C ASP A 144 21.50 -4.19 -9.31
N TYR A 145 20.49 -3.38 -9.03
CA TYR A 145 19.30 -3.80 -8.30
C TYR A 145 18.27 -4.55 -9.17
N THR A 146 18.52 -4.73 -10.48
CA THR A 146 17.56 -5.36 -11.39
C THR A 146 17.76 -6.88 -11.49
N PRO A 147 16.69 -7.69 -11.56
CA PRO A 147 15.28 -7.30 -11.66
C PRO A 147 14.71 -6.70 -10.37
N PHE A 148 13.86 -5.70 -10.55
CA PHE A 148 13.38 -4.80 -9.49
C PHE A 148 11.87 -4.63 -9.55
N ILE A 149 11.21 -4.62 -8.40
CA ILE A 149 9.77 -4.32 -8.26
C ILE A 149 9.57 -3.15 -7.31
N CYS A 150 8.53 -2.35 -7.54
CA CYS A 150 8.18 -1.27 -6.63
C CYS A 150 6.67 -1.06 -6.54
N GLY A 151 6.22 -0.42 -5.45
CA GLY A 151 4.81 -0.09 -5.28
C GLY A 151 4.54 1.04 -4.29
N GLU A 152 3.34 1.59 -4.41
CA GLU A 152 2.79 2.66 -3.58
C GLU A 152 1.40 2.25 -3.06
N GLU A 153 1.06 2.69 -1.85
CA GLU A 153 -0.21 2.42 -1.17
C GLU A 153 -1.43 2.91 -1.95
N SER A 154 -1.21 3.86 -2.85
CA SER A 154 -2.22 4.43 -3.73
C SER A 154 -2.45 3.57 -4.97
N PHE A 155 -2.52 2.24 -4.81
CA PHE A 155 -2.84 1.30 -5.89
C PHE A 155 -1.80 1.25 -7.03
N GLY A 156 -0.58 1.73 -6.78
CA GLY A 156 0.50 1.78 -7.78
C GLY A 156 1.44 0.59 -7.63
N THR A 157 1.71 -0.14 -8.71
CA THR A 157 2.72 -1.21 -8.69
C THR A 157 3.39 -1.29 -10.06
N GLY A 158 4.69 -1.58 -10.09
CA GLY A 158 5.43 -1.72 -11.34
C GLY A 158 6.77 -2.42 -11.12
N SER A 159 7.52 -2.61 -12.21
CA SER A 159 8.84 -3.22 -12.19
C SER A 159 9.77 -2.55 -13.20
N ASN A 160 11.04 -2.93 -13.23
CA ASN A 160 12.04 -2.36 -14.14
C ASN A 160 11.81 -2.65 -15.63
N HIS A 161 10.69 -3.28 -16.01
CA HIS A 161 10.32 -3.52 -17.41
C HIS A 161 10.01 -2.23 -18.18
N ILE A 162 9.48 -1.20 -17.50
CA ILE A 162 9.32 0.17 -18.01
C ILE A 162 9.77 1.18 -16.94
N ARG A 163 9.58 2.48 -17.18
CA ARG A 163 9.88 3.57 -16.23
C ARG A 163 8.62 4.31 -15.80
N GLU A 164 7.51 3.57 -15.68
CA GLU A 164 6.24 4.01 -15.09
C GLU A 164 5.63 2.88 -14.25
N LYS A 165 4.64 3.22 -13.44
CA LYS A 165 3.76 2.22 -12.83
C LYS A 165 2.94 1.57 -13.94
N ASP A 166 2.51 0.32 -13.74
CA ASP A 166 1.71 -0.38 -14.74
C ASP A 166 0.66 -1.25 -14.06
N GLY A 167 -0.59 -0.77 -14.12
CA GLY A 167 -1.71 -1.46 -13.52
C GLY A 167 -2.05 -2.77 -14.21
N ILE A 168 -1.94 -2.82 -15.54
CA ILE A 168 -2.22 -4.04 -16.31
C ILE A 168 -1.14 -5.09 -16.08
N TRP A 169 0.12 -4.69 -15.98
CA TRP A 169 1.21 -5.56 -15.59
C TRP A 169 0.96 -6.20 -14.22
N ALA A 170 0.52 -5.44 -13.22
CA ALA A 170 0.22 -5.98 -11.90
C ALA A 170 -0.93 -6.99 -11.93
N VAL A 171 -1.96 -6.76 -12.76
CA VAL A 171 -3.04 -7.72 -13.00
C VAL A 171 -2.50 -9.00 -13.63
N LEU A 172 -1.65 -8.91 -14.65
CA LEU A 172 -1.03 -10.06 -15.31
C LEU A 172 -0.08 -10.81 -14.36
N ALA A 173 0.63 -10.10 -13.48
CA ALA A 173 1.46 -10.70 -12.44
C ALA A 173 0.62 -11.56 -11.50
N TRP A 174 -0.52 -11.04 -11.01
CA TRP A 174 -1.46 -11.83 -10.21
C TRP A 174 -2.01 -13.05 -10.94
N LEU A 175 -2.34 -12.92 -12.23
CA LEU A 175 -2.79 -14.05 -13.03
C LEU A 175 -1.70 -15.10 -13.24
N ALA A 176 -0.43 -14.69 -13.40
CA ALA A 176 0.70 -15.60 -13.46
C ALA A 176 0.90 -16.35 -12.12
N ILE A 177 0.76 -15.66 -11.00
CA ILE A 177 0.80 -16.28 -9.66
C ILE A 177 -0.33 -17.31 -9.53
N LEU A 178 -1.57 -16.93 -9.84
CA LEU A 178 -2.73 -17.82 -9.81
C LEU A 178 -2.53 -19.05 -10.70
N ALA A 179 -2.01 -18.86 -11.92
CA ALA A 179 -1.71 -19.96 -12.83
C ALA A 179 -0.63 -20.89 -12.27
N SER A 180 0.42 -20.35 -11.66
CA SER A 180 1.53 -21.13 -11.10
C SER A 180 1.09 -22.04 -9.94
N VAL A 181 0.13 -21.60 -9.11
CA VAL A 181 -0.36 -22.39 -7.97
C VAL A 181 -1.52 -23.32 -8.35
N ASN A 182 -2.11 -23.15 -9.54
CA ASN A 182 -3.24 -23.93 -10.05
C ASN A 182 -2.86 -24.79 -11.28
N GLY A 183 -1.60 -25.18 -11.43
CA GLY A 183 -1.14 -25.99 -12.57
C GLY A 183 -1.66 -27.44 -12.60
N ASP A 184 -2.24 -27.93 -11.50
CA ASP A 184 -2.81 -29.28 -11.40
C ASP A 184 -4.34 -29.21 -11.31
N ALA A 185 -5.01 -29.45 -12.44
CA ALA A 185 -6.46 -29.38 -12.56
C ALA A 185 -7.22 -30.46 -11.72
N SER A 186 -6.52 -31.43 -11.14
CA SER A 186 -7.14 -32.42 -10.23
C SER A 186 -7.31 -31.91 -8.80
N LYS A 187 -6.64 -30.80 -8.44
CA LYS A 187 -6.71 -30.20 -7.11
C LYS A 187 -7.82 -29.14 -7.03
N PRO A 188 -8.36 -28.87 -5.83
CA PRO A 188 -9.22 -27.72 -5.62
C PRO A 188 -8.54 -26.42 -6.06
N LEU A 189 -9.31 -25.50 -6.62
CA LEU A 189 -8.84 -24.17 -7.01
C LEU A 189 -8.29 -23.44 -5.78
N VAL A 190 -7.06 -22.98 -5.87
CA VAL A 190 -6.45 -22.02 -4.93
C VAL A 190 -6.87 -20.62 -5.36
N THR A 191 -7.62 -19.94 -4.49
CA THR A 191 -8.18 -18.61 -4.74
C THR A 191 -7.20 -17.49 -4.35
N VAL A 192 -7.54 -16.25 -4.70
CA VAL A 192 -6.83 -15.05 -4.21
C VAL A 192 -6.81 -15.00 -2.67
N GLU A 193 -7.95 -15.28 -2.03
CA GLU A 193 -8.06 -15.30 -0.57
C GLU A 193 -7.12 -16.37 0.04
N ASP A 194 -7.03 -17.56 -0.56
CA ASP A 194 -6.12 -18.61 -0.10
C ASP A 194 -4.65 -18.18 -0.18
N ILE A 195 -4.25 -17.51 -1.27
CA ILE A 195 -2.88 -17.00 -1.43
C ILE A 195 -2.55 -15.96 -0.37
N VAL A 196 -3.46 -15.00 -0.14
CA VAL A 196 -3.27 -13.92 0.84
C VAL A 196 -3.23 -14.49 2.26
N ARG A 197 -4.14 -15.41 2.60
CA ARG A 197 -4.15 -16.07 3.91
C ARG A 197 -2.90 -16.91 4.15
N LYS A 198 -2.42 -17.62 3.12
CA LYS A 198 -1.14 -18.34 3.17
C LYS A 198 0.04 -17.39 3.37
N HIS A 199 0.02 -16.22 2.73
CA HIS A 199 1.02 -15.18 2.91
C HIS A 199 1.04 -14.68 4.35
N TRP A 200 -0.11 -14.29 4.90
CA TRP A 200 -0.23 -13.86 6.29
C TRP A 200 0.16 -14.95 7.28
N ALA A 201 -0.20 -16.21 7.03
CA ALA A 201 0.20 -17.32 7.89
C ALA A 201 1.72 -17.57 7.92
N LYS A 202 2.44 -17.16 6.86
CA LYS A 202 3.91 -17.27 6.76
C LYS A 202 4.60 -16.06 7.41
N TYR A 203 4.18 -14.84 7.09
CA TYR A 203 4.91 -13.61 7.45
C TYR A 203 4.29 -12.82 8.61
N GLY A 204 3.07 -13.16 9.03
CA GLY A 204 2.21 -12.27 9.82
C GLY A 204 1.41 -11.33 8.91
N ARG A 205 0.53 -10.52 9.51
CA ARG A 205 -0.31 -9.56 8.78
C ARG A 205 0.01 -8.14 9.20
N ASN A 206 0.19 -7.26 8.22
CA ASN A 206 0.29 -5.82 8.41
C ASN A 206 -1.10 -5.22 8.19
N TYR A 207 -1.89 -5.15 9.27
CA TYR A 207 -3.15 -4.41 9.25
C TYR A 207 -2.88 -2.96 8.90
N TYR A 208 -3.59 -2.42 7.92
CA TYR A 208 -3.28 -1.12 7.36
C TYR A 208 -4.56 -0.33 7.05
N CYS A 209 -4.56 0.95 7.37
CA CYS A 209 -5.53 1.91 6.83
C CYS A 209 -4.92 3.30 6.67
N ARG A 210 -5.57 4.13 5.85
CA ARG A 210 -5.24 5.54 5.68
C ARG A 210 -6.47 6.40 5.96
N TRP A 211 -6.28 7.41 6.79
CA TRP A 211 -7.28 8.43 7.10
C TRP A 211 -6.86 9.75 6.47
N ASP A 212 -7.70 10.27 5.59
CA ASP A 212 -7.48 11.54 4.91
C ASP A 212 -8.44 12.60 5.49
N PHE A 213 -7.86 13.69 5.98
CA PHE A 213 -8.58 14.88 6.45
C PHE A 213 -8.40 15.97 5.40
N GLU A 214 -9.38 16.12 4.53
CA GLU A 214 -9.32 17.03 3.38
C GLU A 214 -9.87 18.42 3.71
N GLY A 215 -9.37 19.43 3.01
CA GLY A 215 -9.87 20.81 3.16
C GLY A 215 -9.48 21.46 4.50
N MET A 216 -8.41 20.97 5.14
CA MET A 216 -7.92 21.52 6.40
C MET A 216 -7.27 22.89 6.18
N ASP A 217 -7.37 23.76 7.21
CA ASP A 217 -6.64 25.02 7.25
C ASP A 217 -5.13 24.76 7.22
N LYS A 218 -4.44 25.39 6.27
CA LYS A 218 -3.01 25.12 6.01
C LYS A 218 -2.13 25.56 7.20
N PRO A 219 -2.28 26.76 7.78
CA PRO A 219 -1.59 27.13 9.02
C PRO A 219 -1.77 26.13 10.15
N GLY A 220 -3.02 25.73 10.47
CA GLY A 220 -3.32 24.76 11.53
C GLY A 220 -2.66 23.40 11.28
N ALA A 221 -2.84 22.84 10.08
CA ALA A 221 -2.23 21.56 9.71
C ALA A 221 -0.68 21.62 9.69
N THR A 222 -0.09 22.76 9.31
CA THR A 222 1.36 22.95 9.37
C THR A 222 1.84 23.00 10.81
N ALA A 223 1.15 23.74 11.69
CA ALA A 223 1.47 23.82 13.12
C ALA A 223 1.39 22.45 13.81
N MET A 224 0.41 21.62 13.43
CA MET A 224 0.30 20.23 13.90
C MET A 224 1.55 19.41 13.54
N MET A 225 2.00 19.48 12.28
CA MET A 225 3.21 18.79 11.82
C MET A 225 4.48 19.33 12.50
N ASP A 226 4.56 20.64 12.71
CA ASP A 226 5.68 21.29 13.39
C ASP A 226 5.77 20.90 14.87
N LYS A 227 4.62 20.81 15.56
CA LYS A 227 4.53 20.29 16.93
C LYS A 227 5.03 18.86 17.01
N MET A 228 4.54 17.97 16.15
CA MET A 228 5.00 16.59 16.13
C MET A 228 6.51 16.48 15.83
N ARG A 229 7.04 17.32 14.93
CA ARG A 229 8.47 17.39 14.63
C ARG A 229 9.30 17.81 15.85
N GLY A 230 8.82 18.79 16.60
CA GLY A 230 9.45 19.26 17.83
C GLY A 230 9.47 18.21 18.95
N ASP A 231 8.50 17.29 18.95
CA ASP A 231 8.34 16.28 20.00
C ASP A 231 8.99 14.92 19.68
N THR A 232 9.75 14.80 18.59
CA THR A 232 10.37 13.53 18.14
C THR A 232 11.30 12.94 19.20
N GLU A 233 12.17 13.75 19.80
CA GLU A 233 13.06 13.29 20.89
C GLU A 233 12.26 12.84 22.12
N ALA A 234 11.24 13.60 22.51
CA ALA A 234 10.41 13.29 23.69
C ALA A 234 9.54 12.03 23.50
N ASN A 235 9.20 11.68 22.26
CA ASN A 235 8.42 10.48 21.94
C ASN A 235 9.29 9.24 21.67
N THR A 236 10.58 9.39 21.35
CA THR A 236 11.47 8.24 21.16
C THR A 236 11.70 7.51 22.49
N GLY A 237 11.42 6.21 22.52
CA GLY A 237 11.43 5.37 23.73
C GLY A 237 10.17 5.49 24.60
N ARG A 238 9.23 6.38 24.27
CA ARG A 238 7.99 6.55 25.03
C ARG A 238 7.07 5.35 24.82
N THR A 239 6.42 4.92 25.90
CA THR A 239 5.34 3.94 25.85
C THR A 239 3.99 4.64 25.75
N VAL A 240 3.17 4.21 24.79
CA VAL A 240 1.83 4.73 24.49
C VAL A 240 0.86 3.55 24.37
N GLY A 241 -0.08 3.46 25.31
CA GLY A 241 -0.93 2.26 25.46
C GLY A 241 -0.07 0.99 25.63
N LYS A 242 -0.24 0.02 24.73
CA LYS A 242 0.54 -1.22 24.68
C LYS A 242 1.82 -1.15 23.84
N TYR A 243 2.07 -0.04 23.15
CA TYR A 243 3.19 0.12 22.22
C TYR A 243 4.34 0.90 22.85
N THR A 244 5.56 0.57 22.46
CA THR A 244 6.74 1.40 22.73
C THR A 244 7.27 1.95 21.41
N ILE A 245 7.37 3.27 21.31
CA ILE A 245 7.90 3.97 20.15
C ILE A 245 9.42 3.76 20.12
N ALA A 246 9.91 2.92 19.22
CA ALA A 246 11.34 2.70 19.01
C ALA A 246 12.01 3.93 18.38
N THR A 247 11.31 4.61 17.46
CA THR A 247 11.81 5.79 16.76
C THR A 247 10.67 6.74 16.46
N ALA A 248 10.85 8.01 16.79
CA ALA A 248 10.03 9.09 16.27
C ALA A 248 10.92 10.05 15.47
N ASP A 249 10.61 10.27 14.19
CA ASP A 249 11.42 11.11 13.32
C ASP A 249 10.59 11.86 12.26
N ASP A 250 11.24 12.78 11.55
CA ASP A 250 10.71 13.33 10.28
C ASP A 250 11.53 12.75 9.13
N PHE A 251 10.88 11.90 8.33
CA PHE A 251 11.52 11.07 7.35
C PHE A 251 12.41 11.88 6.41
N THR A 252 13.69 11.49 6.39
CA THR A 252 14.71 12.02 5.49
C THR A 252 15.28 10.86 4.70
N TYR A 253 15.31 11.02 3.39
CA TYR A 253 15.86 10.05 2.45
C TYR A 253 17.07 10.65 1.75
N VAL A 254 18.14 9.87 1.70
CA VAL A 254 19.32 10.15 0.87
C VAL A 254 19.31 9.12 -0.24
N ASP A 255 19.15 9.58 -1.47
CA ASP A 255 19.08 8.70 -2.63
C ASP A 255 20.44 8.00 -2.84
N PRO A 256 20.49 6.66 -2.86
CA PRO A 256 21.75 5.93 -2.95
C PRO A 256 22.36 5.97 -4.35
N VAL A 257 21.66 6.52 -5.34
CA VAL A 257 22.09 6.57 -6.75
C VAL A 257 22.63 7.96 -7.09
N ASP A 258 21.85 9.01 -6.82
CA ASP A 258 22.22 10.39 -7.19
C ASP A 258 22.67 11.26 -6.00
N GLY A 259 22.57 10.76 -4.76
CA GLY A 259 22.96 11.48 -3.54
C GLY A 259 22.03 12.62 -3.14
N SER A 260 20.90 12.80 -3.85
CA SER A 260 19.92 13.83 -3.51
C SER A 260 19.28 13.58 -2.15
N VAL A 261 18.96 14.66 -1.44
CA VAL A 261 18.43 14.58 -0.07
C VAL A 261 17.02 15.14 -0.02
N ALA A 262 16.06 14.28 0.28
CA ALA A 262 14.66 14.65 0.50
C ALA A 262 14.37 14.70 2.00
N LYS A 263 14.10 15.89 2.53
CA LYS A 263 13.77 16.12 3.94
C LYS A 263 12.27 16.38 4.11
N LYS A 264 11.78 16.28 5.34
CA LYS A 264 10.40 16.61 5.72
C LYS A 264 9.35 15.79 4.96
N GLN A 265 9.62 14.51 4.74
CA GLN A 265 8.76 13.65 3.91
C GLN A 265 7.61 13.01 4.70
N GLY A 266 7.60 13.15 6.02
CA GLY A 266 6.50 12.72 6.89
C GLY A 266 6.99 12.39 8.30
N ILE A 267 6.18 12.69 9.31
CA ILE A 267 6.48 12.30 10.69
C ILE A 267 6.17 10.82 10.85
N ARG A 268 7.09 10.05 11.44
CA ARG A 268 6.89 8.61 11.70
C ARG A 268 7.03 8.33 13.18
N PHE A 269 6.16 7.46 13.68
CA PHE A 269 6.26 6.84 14.99
C PHE A 269 6.34 5.33 14.76
N LEU A 270 7.55 4.78 14.81
CA LEU A 270 7.85 3.38 14.56
C LEU A 270 7.89 2.63 15.89
N MET A 271 7.06 1.61 16.03
CA MET A 271 6.95 0.83 17.26
C MET A 271 7.95 -0.34 17.25
N THR A 272 8.31 -0.80 18.45
CA THR A 272 9.24 -1.92 18.64
C THR A 272 8.74 -3.26 18.09
N ASP A 273 7.43 -3.43 17.92
CA ASP A 273 6.80 -4.65 17.40
C ASP A 273 6.65 -4.64 15.87
N GLY A 274 7.07 -3.57 15.18
CA GLY A 274 6.88 -3.41 13.73
C GLY A 274 5.62 -2.64 13.32
N SER A 275 4.74 -2.33 14.27
CA SER A 275 3.61 -1.40 14.05
C SER A 275 4.13 0.03 13.86
N ARG A 276 3.34 0.90 13.22
CA ARG A 276 3.70 2.31 13.05
C ARG A 276 2.52 3.22 12.76
N VAL A 277 2.75 4.50 13.00
CA VAL A 277 1.87 5.59 12.58
C VAL A 277 2.70 6.60 11.79
N VAL A 278 2.19 7.06 10.65
CA VAL A 278 2.85 8.05 9.81
C VAL A 278 1.88 9.21 9.53
N PHE A 279 2.39 10.43 9.55
CA PHE A 279 1.67 11.63 9.19
C PHE A 279 2.32 12.32 8.01
N ARG A 280 1.53 12.67 7.00
CA ARG A 280 1.97 13.49 5.88
C ARG A 280 1.00 14.62 5.63
N LEU A 281 1.56 15.78 5.28
CA LEU A 281 0.79 16.92 4.81
C LEU A 281 0.91 16.98 3.29
N SER A 282 -0.22 16.81 2.61
CA SER A 282 -0.33 16.93 1.15
C SER A 282 -1.16 18.17 0.81
N GLY A 283 -0.94 18.76 -0.36
CA GLY A 283 -1.78 19.87 -0.83
C GLY A 283 -1.14 20.65 -1.96
N THR A 284 -1.95 21.00 -2.94
CA THR A 284 -1.61 21.88 -4.05
C THR A 284 -1.97 23.32 -3.68
N ALA A 285 -1.18 24.29 -4.16
CA ALA A 285 -1.45 25.70 -3.93
C ALA A 285 -2.90 26.03 -4.34
N GLY A 286 -3.70 26.56 -3.39
CA GLY A 286 -5.08 27.00 -3.64
C GLY A 286 -6.22 26.04 -3.25
N SER A 287 -5.95 24.81 -2.79
CA SER A 287 -7.00 23.79 -2.52
C SER A 287 -7.14 23.34 -1.05
N GLY A 288 -6.65 24.14 -0.10
CA GLY A 288 -6.53 23.71 1.31
C GLY A 288 -5.40 22.71 1.50
N ALA A 289 -5.28 22.15 2.71
CA ALA A 289 -4.33 21.08 3.01
C ALA A 289 -5.07 19.76 3.28
N THR A 290 -4.44 18.64 2.92
CA THR A 290 -4.89 17.30 3.29
C THR A 290 -3.89 16.70 4.27
N VAL A 291 -4.33 16.46 5.50
CA VAL A 291 -3.57 15.65 6.45
C VAL A 291 -3.86 14.19 6.15
N ARG A 292 -2.82 13.41 5.89
CA ARG A 292 -2.90 11.97 5.69
C ARG A 292 -2.27 11.28 6.88
N MET A 293 -3.04 10.45 7.55
CA MET A 293 -2.63 9.61 8.67
C MET A 293 -2.65 8.15 8.22
N TYR A 294 -1.48 7.51 8.20
CA TYR A 294 -1.32 6.11 7.83
C TYR A 294 -1.11 5.32 9.12
N ILE A 295 -1.90 4.27 9.33
CA ILE A 295 -1.89 3.48 10.54
C ILE A 295 -1.62 2.03 10.17
N GLU A 296 -0.60 1.44 10.79
CA GLU A 296 -0.21 0.07 10.53
C GLU A 296 0.05 -0.70 11.83
N GLN A 297 -0.64 -1.82 12.03
CA GLN A 297 -0.36 -2.75 13.11
C GLN A 297 0.17 -4.07 12.54
N TYR A 298 1.35 -4.48 12.99
CA TYR A 298 1.88 -5.80 12.68
C TYR A 298 1.33 -6.83 13.66
N GLU A 299 0.74 -7.90 13.14
CA GLU A 299 0.23 -9.04 13.92
C GLU A 299 0.91 -10.34 13.47
N PRO A 300 1.83 -10.89 14.28
CA PRO A 300 2.48 -12.17 13.99
C PRO A 300 1.65 -13.38 14.44
N SER A 301 0.65 -13.21 15.32
CA SER A 301 -0.12 -14.32 15.87
C SER A 301 -1.15 -14.86 14.87
N LYS A 302 -1.04 -16.15 14.56
CA LYS A 302 -1.94 -16.85 13.63
C LYS A 302 -3.41 -16.77 14.03
N ASP A 303 -3.69 -16.73 15.34
CA ASP A 303 -5.06 -16.69 15.87
C ASP A 303 -5.72 -15.30 15.73
N LYS A 304 -4.97 -14.29 15.29
CA LYS A 304 -5.42 -12.90 15.19
C LYS A 304 -5.32 -12.33 13.78
N LEU A 305 -5.00 -13.13 12.78
CA LEU A 305 -4.85 -12.67 11.38
C LEU A 305 -6.20 -12.38 10.69
N ASP A 306 -7.31 -12.77 11.31
CA ASP A 306 -8.67 -12.70 10.75
C ASP A 306 -9.55 -11.63 11.38
N LEU A 307 -8.99 -10.78 12.24
CA LEU A 307 -9.71 -9.64 12.78
C LEU A 307 -10.14 -8.69 11.65
N ASP A 308 -11.28 -8.05 11.85
CA ASP A 308 -11.67 -6.89 11.07
C ASP A 308 -10.62 -5.78 11.24
N VAL A 309 -10.30 -5.06 10.16
CA VAL A 309 -9.22 -4.06 10.13
C VAL A 309 -9.48 -2.93 11.13
N ALA A 310 -10.73 -2.44 11.22
CA ALA A 310 -11.06 -1.36 12.15
C ALA A 310 -10.91 -1.83 13.61
N THR A 311 -11.30 -3.07 13.89
CA THR A 311 -11.11 -3.69 15.22
C THR A 311 -9.63 -3.85 15.55
N ALA A 312 -8.82 -4.35 14.62
CA ALA A 312 -7.39 -4.55 14.83
C ALA A 312 -6.67 -3.22 15.11
N LEU A 313 -7.04 -2.14 14.40
CA LEU A 313 -6.35 -0.86 14.46
C LEU A 313 -6.89 0.10 15.54
N GLU A 314 -7.98 -0.24 16.24
CA GLU A 314 -8.69 0.68 17.14
C GLU A 314 -7.77 1.38 18.16
N ASP A 315 -6.94 0.61 18.87
CA ASP A 315 -6.02 1.15 19.87
C ASP A 315 -4.99 2.10 19.24
N LEU A 316 -4.45 1.72 18.08
CA LEU A 316 -3.39 2.49 17.42
C LEU A 316 -3.94 3.77 16.78
N VAL A 317 -5.19 3.76 16.32
CA VAL A 317 -5.90 4.96 15.86
C VAL A 317 -6.07 5.96 17.00
N LYS A 318 -6.48 5.52 18.21
CA LYS A 318 -6.60 6.40 19.38
C LYS A 318 -5.25 7.05 19.71
N ILE A 319 -4.19 6.25 19.73
CA ILE A 319 -2.82 6.74 19.96
C ILE A 319 -2.39 7.72 18.86
N ALA A 320 -2.70 7.45 17.60
CA ALA A 320 -2.39 8.35 16.50
C ALA A 320 -3.05 9.72 16.67
N LEU A 321 -4.34 9.74 17.04
CA LEU A 321 -5.10 10.97 17.31
C LEU A 321 -4.52 11.75 18.50
N GLU A 322 -4.10 11.06 19.57
CA GLU A 322 -3.42 11.68 20.71
C GLU A 322 -2.06 12.28 20.37
N LEU A 323 -1.27 11.58 19.53
CA LEU A 323 0.07 12.04 19.13
C LEU A 323 0.03 13.30 18.27
N CYS A 324 -0.93 13.37 17.34
CA CYS A 324 -1.04 14.51 16.43
C CYS A 324 -1.89 15.65 16.98
N ASP A 325 -2.81 15.39 17.91
CA ASP A 325 -3.76 16.37 18.47
C ASP A 325 -4.54 17.12 17.36
N ILE A 326 -4.92 16.37 16.32
CA ILE A 326 -5.55 16.93 15.11
C ILE A 326 -6.84 17.71 15.42
N LYS A 327 -7.57 17.35 16.48
CA LYS A 327 -8.75 18.09 16.93
C LYS A 327 -8.43 19.53 17.29
N THR A 328 -7.33 19.76 18.00
CA THR A 328 -6.91 21.10 18.44
C THR A 328 -6.42 21.93 17.25
N PHE A 329 -5.65 21.32 16.35
CA PHE A 329 -5.04 22.03 15.21
C PHE A 329 -5.95 22.18 13.99
N CYS A 330 -6.85 21.24 13.76
CA CYS A 330 -7.66 21.13 12.55
C CYS A 330 -9.17 21.03 12.84
N GLY A 331 -9.60 21.00 14.10
CA GLY A 331 -11.00 21.12 14.51
C GLY A 331 -11.83 19.83 14.45
N THR A 332 -11.28 18.72 13.97
CA THR A 332 -12.01 17.45 13.81
C THR A 332 -11.09 16.24 13.99
N GLU A 333 -11.65 15.14 14.51
CA GLU A 333 -11.02 13.79 14.51
C GLU A 333 -11.69 12.86 13.50
N THR A 334 -12.76 13.32 12.85
CA THR A 334 -13.46 12.55 11.82
C THR A 334 -12.77 12.77 10.47
N PRO A 335 -12.22 11.72 9.84
CA PRO A 335 -11.62 11.84 8.52
C PRO A 335 -12.68 12.00 7.44
N THR A 336 -12.31 12.66 6.34
CA THR A 336 -13.15 12.77 5.13
C THR A 336 -13.21 11.44 4.39
N VAL A 337 -12.08 10.74 4.30
CA VAL A 337 -11.93 9.45 3.60
C VAL A 337 -11.15 8.47 4.48
N ILE A 338 -11.59 7.20 4.47
CA ILE A 338 -10.85 6.07 5.05
C ILE A 338 -10.60 5.08 3.91
N THR A 339 -9.34 4.71 3.71
CA THR A 339 -8.88 3.68 2.76
C THR A 339 -8.27 2.50 3.50
#